data_AF-A0A962Q745-F1
#
_entry.id   AF-A0A962Q745-F1
#
_cell.length_a   1.000
_cell.length_b   1.000
_cell.length_c   1.000
_cell.angle_alpha   90.00
_cell.angle_beta   90.00
_cell.angle_gamma   90.00
#
_symmetry.space_group_name_H-M   'P 1'
#
loop_
_entity.id
_entity.type
_entity.pdbx_description
1 polymer ?
#
loop_
_entity_poly.entity_id
_entity_poly.type
_entity_poly.pdbx_seq_one_letter_code
_entity_poly.pdbx_strand_id
1 'polypeptide(L)'
;MSKQDTAFRYPGQRAAMDGNTAVIMCERESSDAAGAYPITPSTQMGEYWAEAAAQGHLNVSGRPLIFIEPEGEHAAAAVTAGLAMTGLRAANFSSGQGIAYMHESLYAAVGKRLTYVLNIGARAMTKATLNVHAGHDDYHCVD
;
A
#
# COMPACT_ATOMS: atom_id res chain seq x y z
N MET A 1 33.40 -20.28 -15.16
CA MET A 1 32.45 -20.87 -14.21
C MET A 1 31.14 -21.12 -14.94
N SER A 2 30.78 -22.37 -15.19
CA SER A 2 29.45 -22.71 -15.73
C SER A 2 28.42 -22.41 -14.63
N LYS A 3 27.41 -21.59 -14.94
CA LYS A 3 26.26 -21.41 -14.04
C LYS A 3 25.52 -22.75 -14.04
N GLN A 4 25.42 -23.37 -12.87
CA GLN A 4 24.49 -24.48 -12.71
C GLN A 4 23.07 -23.92 -12.85
N ASP A 5 22.30 -24.46 -13.80
CA ASP A 5 20.86 -24.19 -13.93
C ASP A 5 20.13 -24.86 -12.77
N THR A 6 20.11 -24.20 -11.61
CA THR A 6 19.28 -24.64 -10.50
C THR A 6 17.83 -24.35 -10.87
N ALA A 7 17.07 -25.39 -11.24
CA ALA A 7 15.65 -25.26 -11.50
C ALA A 7 14.91 -24.90 -10.19
N PHE A 8 14.48 -23.65 -10.06
CA PHE A 8 13.69 -23.20 -8.91
C PHE A 8 12.26 -23.73 -8.99
N ARG A 9 11.67 -24.09 -7.83
CA ARG A 9 10.27 -24.58 -7.75
C ARG A 9 9.25 -23.61 -8.35
N TYR A 10 9.53 -22.31 -8.26
CA TYR A 10 8.73 -21.24 -8.84
C TYR A 10 9.67 -20.32 -9.63
N PRO A 11 9.79 -20.49 -10.96
CA PRO A 11 10.84 -19.83 -11.74
C PRO A 11 10.71 -18.31 -11.87
N GLY A 12 9.58 -17.72 -11.45
CA GLY A 12 9.34 -16.27 -11.45
C GLY A 12 9.48 -15.61 -12.84
N GLN A 13 9.25 -14.32 -12.91
CA GLN A 13 9.57 -13.52 -14.10
C GLN A 13 10.65 -12.50 -13.73
N ARG A 14 11.76 -12.50 -14.46
CA ARG A 14 12.79 -11.48 -14.28
C ARG A 14 12.27 -10.16 -14.84
N ALA A 15 12.31 -9.12 -14.02
CA ALA A 15 11.90 -7.77 -14.39
C ALA A 15 12.78 -6.74 -13.67
N ALA A 16 12.99 -5.59 -14.32
CA ALA A 16 13.58 -4.41 -13.71
C ALA A 16 12.45 -3.43 -13.41
N MET A 17 12.24 -3.11 -12.14
CA MET A 17 11.16 -2.23 -11.67
C MET A 17 11.57 -1.52 -10.39
N ASP A 18 10.86 -0.45 -10.04
CA ASP A 18 11.00 0.21 -8.73
C ASP A 18 10.19 -0.50 -7.63
N GLY A 19 10.37 -0.06 -6.39
CA GLY A 19 9.69 -0.64 -5.23
C GLY A 19 8.19 -0.43 -5.23
N ASN A 20 7.69 0.72 -5.69
CA ASN A 20 6.27 1.03 -5.74
C ASN A 20 5.55 0.07 -6.70
N THR A 21 6.13 -0.17 -7.87
CA THR A 21 5.66 -1.13 -8.87
C THR A 21 5.65 -2.55 -8.31
N ALA A 22 6.71 -2.94 -7.59
CA ALA A 22 6.80 -4.26 -6.98
C ALA A 22 5.71 -4.49 -5.91
N VAL A 23 5.41 -3.48 -5.09
CA VAL A 23 4.31 -3.54 -4.11
C VAL A 23 2.98 -3.75 -4.82
N ILE A 24 2.68 -2.96 -5.85
CA ILE A 24 1.40 -3.05 -6.56
C ILE A 24 1.24 -4.35 -7.33
N MET A 25 2.32 -4.91 -7.89
CA MET A 25 2.27 -6.24 -8.50
C MET A 25 1.87 -7.34 -7.50
N CYS A 26 2.18 -7.19 -6.22
CA CYS A 26 1.73 -8.12 -5.19
C CYS A 26 0.31 -7.78 -4.70
N GLU A 27 0.08 -6.53 -4.35
CA GLU A 27 -1.16 -6.09 -3.72
C GLU A 27 -2.38 -6.26 -4.63
N ARG A 28 -2.26 -5.94 -5.92
CA ARG A 28 -3.36 -6.12 -6.88
C ARG A 28 -3.78 -7.58 -7.04
N GLU A 29 -2.86 -8.51 -6.78
CA GLU A 29 -3.12 -9.94 -6.87
C GLU A 29 -3.68 -10.47 -5.54
N SER A 30 -3.21 -9.95 -4.40
CA SER A 30 -3.52 -10.48 -3.05
C SER A 30 -4.62 -9.77 -2.27
N SER A 31 -5.07 -8.60 -2.73
CA SER A 31 -6.02 -7.74 -2.04
C SER A 31 -7.27 -7.48 -2.91
N ASP A 32 -8.38 -7.12 -2.28
CA ASP A 32 -9.67 -6.89 -2.96
C ASP A 32 -9.94 -5.39 -3.18
N ALA A 33 -9.46 -4.54 -2.28
CA ALA A 33 -9.77 -3.12 -2.29
C ALA A 33 -8.61 -2.28 -1.77
N ALA A 34 -8.53 -1.02 -2.17
CA ALA A 34 -7.61 -0.07 -1.58
C ALA A 34 -8.24 1.30 -1.34
N GLY A 35 -7.88 1.91 -0.22
CA GLY A 35 -8.12 3.32 0.08
C GLY A 35 -6.79 4.06 0.12
N ALA A 36 -6.63 5.15 -0.65
CA ALA A 36 -5.37 5.89 -0.70
C ALA A 36 -5.59 7.38 -0.95
N TYR A 37 -4.61 8.17 -0.51
CA TYR A 37 -4.55 9.61 -0.80
C TYR A 37 -3.12 9.96 -1.25
N PRO A 38 -2.92 10.83 -2.25
CA PRO A 38 -1.61 11.10 -2.82
C PRO A 38 -0.66 11.80 -1.84
N ILE A 39 0.46 11.16 -1.55
CA ILE A 39 1.59 11.73 -0.80
C ILE A 39 2.91 11.12 -1.29
N THR A 40 3.88 11.95 -1.69
CA THR A 40 5.20 11.47 -2.18
C THR A 40 5.96 10.78 -1.04
N PRO A 41 6.66 9.65 -1.23
CA PRO A 41 6.85 8.89 -2.48
C PRO A 41 5.79 7.80 -2.76
N SER A 42 4.81 7.58 -1.89
CA SER A 42 3.80 6.51 -2.05
C SER A 42 2.72 6.78 -3.11
N THR A 43 2.60 8.01 -3.63
CA THR A 43 1.57 8.38 -4.63
C THR A 43 1.43 7.37 -5.76
N GLN A 44 2.56 6.91 -6.32
CA GLN A 44 2.56 5.97 -7.45
C GLN A 44 1.89 4.63 -7.12
N MET A 45 1.93 4.19 -5.86
CA MET A 45 1.24 2.95 -5.47
C MET A 45 -0.29 3.10 -5.63
N GLY A 46 -0.86 4.22 -5.20
CA GLY A 46 -2.28 4.53 -5.42
C GLY A 46 -2.62 4.67 -6.91
N GLU A 47 -1.77 5.36 -7.67
CA GLU A 47 -1.94 5.55 -9.12
C GLU A 47 -1.96 4.22 -9.88
N TYR A 48 -0.98 3.33 -9.64
CA TYR A 48 -0.90 2.04 -10.31
C TYR A 48 -2.03 1.09 -9.90
N TRP A 49 -2.52 1.18 -8.65
CA TRP A 49 -3.72 0.44 -8.25
C TRP A 49 -4.95 0.94 -9.01
N ALA A 50 -5.16 2.26 -9.05
CA ALA A 50 -6.27 2.88 -9.76
C ALA A 50 -6.24 2.53 -11.26
N GLU A 51 -5.06 2.52 -11.87
CA GLU A 51 -4.86 2.08 -13.25
C GLU A 51 -5.24 0.60 -13.44
N ALA A 52 -4.76 -0.30 -12.57
CA ALA A 52 -5.11 -1.72 -12.64
C ALA A 52 -6.62 -1.96 -12.49
N ALA A 53 -7.28 -1.24 -11.57
CA ALA A 53 -8.73 -1.28 -11.40
C ALA A 53 -9.46 -0.79 -12.66
N ALA A 54 -9.03 0.33 -13.25
CA ALA A 54 -9.60 0.88 -14.48
C ALA A 54 -9.42 -0.04 -15.70
N GLN A 55 -8.32 -0.80 -15.74
CA GLN A 55 -8.07 -1.84 -16.76
C GLN A 55 -8.90 -3.12 -16.54
N GLY A 56 -9.70 -3.20 -15.48
CA GLY A 56 -10.53 -4.37 -15.17
C GLY A 56 -9.73 -5.57 -14.67
N HIS A 57 -8.58 -5.34 -14.04
CA HIS A 57 -7.75 -6.40 -13.48
C HIS A 57 -8.54 -7.21 -12.44
N LEU A 58 -8.45 -8.54 -12.54
CA LEU A 58 -9.04 -9.48 -11.59
C LEU A 58 -7.91 -10.06 -10.74
N ASN A 59 -8.07 -10.01 -9.42
CA ASN A 59 -7.10 -10.58 -8.49
C ASN A 59 -7.08 -12.12 -8.53
N VAL A 60 -6.23 -12.78 -7.75
CA VAL A 60 -6.10 -14.26 -7.74
C VAL A 60 -7.38 -14.98 -7.30
N SER A 61 -8.33 -14.27 -6.70
CA SER A 61 -9.65 -14.79 -6.32
C SER A 61 -10.71 -14.55 -7.39
N GLY A 62 -10.34 -14.01 -8.55
CA GLY A 62 -11.24 -13.69 -9.66
C GLY A 62 -12.14 -12.47 -9.41
N ARG A 63 -11.76 -11.57 -8.49
CA ARG A 63 -12.56 -10.40 -8.11
C ARG A 63 -11.99 -9.11 -8.71
N PRO A 64 -12.82 -8.18 -9.20
CA PRO A 64 -12.35 -6.88 -9.64
C PRO A 64 -11.86 -6.05 -8.45
N LEU A 65 -10.83 -5.24 -8.69
CA LEU A 65 -10.28 -4.34 -7.67
C LEU A 65 -11.22 -3.17 -7.39
N ILE A 66 -11.31 -2.80 -6.11
CA ILE A 66 -12.00 -1.58 -5.67
C ILE A 66 -10.96 -0.53 -5.30
N PHE A 67 -11.13 0.71 -5.75
CA PHE A 67 -10.29 1.83 -5.36
C PHE A 67 -11.15 2.99 -4.88
N ILE A 68 -10.78 3.58 -3.74
CA ILE A 68 -11.44 4.76 -3.19
C ILE A 68 -10.37 5.79 -2.84
N GLU A 69 -10.45 6.96 -3.47
CA GLU A 69 -9.65 8.13 -3.13
C GLU A 69 -10.50 9.11 -2.31
N PRO A 70 -10.27 9.22 -0.99
CA PRO A 70 -11.00 10.17 -0.14
C PRO A 70 -10.28 11.52 -0.10
N GLU A 71 -10.69 12.41 0.80
CA GLU A 71 -10.18 13.78 0.90
C GLU A 71 -8.82 13.94 1.62
N GLY A 72 -8.33 12.88 2.26
CA GLY A 72 -7.05 12.91 3.00
C GLY A 72 -6.65 11.54 3.58
N GLU A 73 -5.45 11.46 4.15
CA GLU A 73 -4.86 10.19 4.64
C GLU A 73 -5.61 9.61 5.84
N HIS A 74 -6.15 10.46 6.72
CA HIS A 74 -7.00 10.02 7.83
C HIS A 74 -8.28 9.33 7.31
N ALA A 75 -8.93 9.93 6.31
CA ALA A 75 -10.10 9.35 5.66
C ALA A 75 -9.74 8.10 4.86
N ALA A 76 -8.56 8.05 4.22
CA ALA A 76 -8.06 6.85 3.55
C ALA A 76 -7.93 5.68 4.51
N ALA A 77 -7.41 5.90 5.72
CA ALA A 77 -7.35 4.86 6.73
C ALA A 77 -8.74 4.41 7.21
N ALA A 78 -9.67 5.35 7.42
CA ALA A 78 -11.05 5.03 7.81
C ALA A 78 -11.78 4.22 6.72
N VAL A 79 -11.65 4.61 5.45
CA VAL A 79 -12.22 3.89 4.30
C VAL A 79 -11.63 2.49 4.19
N THR A 80 -10.31 2.35 4.33
CA THR A 80 -9.64 1.05 4.26
C THR A 80 -10.10 0.13 5.41
N ALA A 81 -10.25 0.67 6.62
CA ALA A 81 -10.83 -0.07 7.73
C ALA A 81 -12.31 -0.45 7.46
N GLY A 82 -13.09 0.45 6.86
CA GLY A 82 -14.46 0.19 6.41
C GLY A 82 -14.54 -0.98 5.44
N LEU A 83 -13.72 -0.96 4.38
CA LEU A 83 -13.60 -2.04 3.41
C LEU A 83 -13.25 -3.36 4.11
N ALA A 84 -12.27 -3.36 5.02
CA ALA A 84 -11.89 -4.56 5.75
C ALA A 84 -13.02 -5.10 6.65
N MET A 85 -13.81 -4.23 7.29
CA MET A 85 -14.98 -4.64 8.09
C MET A 85 -16.07 -5.33 7.25
N THR A 86 -16.13 -5.08 5.94
CA THR A 86 -17.05 -5.79 5.04
C THR A 86 -16.55 -7.18 4.61
N GLY A 87 -15.39 -7.62 5.12
CA GLY A 87 -14.78 -8.92 4.80
C GLY A 87 -13.83 -8.89 3.61
N LEU A 88 -13.41 -7.70 3.16
CA LEU A 88 -12.42 -7.55 2.08
C LEU A 88 -11.00 -7.53 2.63
N ARG A 89 -10.04 -8.03 1.86
CA ARG A 89 -8.62 -7.74 2.09
C ARG A 89 -8.34 -6.34 1.56
N ALA A 90 -8.09 -5.39 2.47
CA ALA A 90 -7.99 -3.97 2.11
C ALA A 90 -6.56 -3.44 2.28
N ALA A 91 -6.05 -2.76 1.26
CA ALA A 91 -4.73 -2.14 1.24
C ALA A 91 -4.81 -0.61 1.38
N ASN A 92 -3.77 0.00 1.93
CA ASN A 92 -3.58 1.45 1.97
C ASN A 92 -2.13 1.78 1.60
N PHE A 93 -1.92 2.94 0.98
CA PHE A 93 -0.60 3.42 0.53
C PHE A 93 -0.35 4.81 1.10
N SER A 94 0.70 4.99 1.88
CA SER A 94 1.02 6.29 2.48
C SER A 94 2.50 6.46 2.83
N SER A 95 2.86 7.66 3.27
CA SER A 95 4.23 8.10 3.57
C SER A 95 4.23 9.31 4.51
N GLY A 96 5.27 9.46 5.32
CA GLY A 96 5.57 10.71 6.03
C GLY A 96 4.40 11.21 6.90
N GLN A 97 4.05 12.50 6.74
CA GLN A 97 2.94 13.13 7.46
C GLN A 97 1.61 12.39 7.34
N GLY A 98 1.39 11.66 6.23
CA GLY A 98 0.18 10.85 6.04
C GLY A 98 0.03 9.77 7.12
N ILE A 99 1.14 9.14 7.51
CA ILE A 99 1.18 8.12 8.56
C ILE A 99 0.81 8.72 9.92
N ALA A 100 1.39 9.87 10.26
CA ALA A 100 1.03 10.58 11.49
C ALA A 100 -0.44 11.04 11.49
N TYR A 101 -0.96 11.47 10.34
CA TYR A 101 -2.34 11.94 10.22
C TYR A 101 -3.37 10.81 10.39
N MET A 102 -3.04 9.59 9.97
CA MET A 102 -3.90 8.40 10.13
C MET A 102 -3.70 7.62 11.45
N HIS A 103 -2.75 8.02 12.30
CA HIS A 103 -2.32 7.23 13.46
C HIS A 103 -3.49 6.82 14.38
N GLU A 104 -4.42 7.73 14.69
CA GLU A 104 -5.60 7.42 15.50
C GLU A 104 -6.44 6.28 14.89
N SER A 105 -6.68 6.33 13.57
CA SER A 105 -7.50 5.34 12.86
C SER A 105 -6.86 3.94 12.92
N LEU A 106 -5.53 3.84 12.98
CA LEU A 106 -4.81 2.57 13.04
C LEU A 106 -5.08 1.81 14.35
N TYR A 107 -5.21 2.49 15.49
CA TYR A 107 -5.60 1.84 16.75
C TYR A 107 -6.95 1.14 16.64
N ALA A 108 -7.92 1.81 15.99
CA ALA A 108 -9.25 1.26 15.80
C ALA A 108 -9.25 0.06 14.84
N ALA A 109 -8.38 0.05 13.82
CA ALA A 109 -8.22 -1.05 12.88
C ALA A 109 -7.56 -2.27 13.55
N VAL A 110 -6.47 -2.07 14.30
CA VAL A 110 -5.78 -3.13 15.04
C VAL A 110 -6.67 -3.72 16.14
N GLY A 111 -7.36 -2.88 16.90
CA GLY A 111 -8.28 -3.33 17.96
C GLY A 111 -9.42 -4.22 17.45
N LYS A 112 -9.81 -4.05 16.18
CA LYS A 112 -10.82 -4.90 15.49
C LYS A 112 -10.22 -6.09 14.75
N ARG A 113 -8.89 -6.24 14.73
CA ARG A 113 -8.16 -7.31 14.01
C ARG A 113 -8.53 -7.38 12.52
N LEU A 114 -8.61 -6.23 11.88
CA LEU A 114 -9.01 -6.12 10.47
C LEU A 114 -7.95 -6.70 9.52
N THR A 115 -8.40 -7.21 8.38
CA THR A 115 -7.55 -7.60 7.23
C THR A 115 -7.08 -6.38 6.44
N TYR A 116 -6.41 -5.47 7.15
CA TYR A 116 -5.86 -4.22 6.66
C TYR A 116 -4.35 -4.39 6.41
N VAL A 117 -3.86 -3.98 5.24
CA VAL A 117 -2.43 -3.92 4.92
C VAL A 117 -2.02 -2.47 4.66
N LEU A 118 -1.10 -1.95 5.46
CA LEU A 118 -0.52 -0.61 5.27
C LEU A 118 0.83 -0.73 4.55
N ASN A 119 0.90 -0.23 3.33
CA ASN A 119 2.13 -0.14 2.55
C ASN A 119 2.73 1.26 2.72
N ILE A 120 3.92 1.33 3.34
CA ILE A 120 4.58 2.59 3.70
C ILE A 120 5.77 2.85 2.79
N GLY A 121 5.69 3.91 1.99
CA GLY A 121 6.86 4.48 1.32
C GLY A 121 7.64 5.33 2.32
N ALA A 122 8.49 4.70 3.14
CA ALA A 122 9.09 5.36 4.31
C ALA A 122 9.79 6.69 3.96
N ARG A 123 9.38 7.75 4.63
CA ARG A 123 9.75 9.15 4.36
C ARG A 123 10.03 9.90 5.65
N ALA A 124 11.01 10.78 5.60
CA ALA A 124 11.34 11.65 6.71
C ALA A 124 10.14 12.50 7.17
N MET A 125 9.90 12.57 8.48
CA MET A 125 8.91 13.47 9.04
C MET A 125 9.40 14.91 8.97
N THR A 126 8.48 15.82 8.67
CA THR A 126 8.80 17.26 8.67
C THR A 126 9.08 17.72 10.10
N LYS A 127 10.31 18.18 10.33
CA LYS A 127 10.77 18.75 11.62
C LYS A 127 11.02 20.24 11.43
N ALA A 128 12.29 20.63 11.24
CA ALA A 128 12.64 22.01 10.92
C ALA A 128 12.28 22.40 9.48
N THR A 129 12.36 21.45 8.54
CA THR A 129 12.08 21.65 7.12
C THR A 129 11.37 20.42 6.52
N LEU A 130 10.64 20.62 5.43
CA LEU A 130 10.05 19.52 4.65
C LEU A 130 11.15 18.65 4.04
N ASN A 131 10.97 17.33 4.10
CA ASN A 131 11.84 16.36 3.45
C ASN A 131 10.97 15.26 2.82
N VAL A 132 11.07 15.12 1.50
CA VAL A 132 10.33 14.09 0.73
C VAL A 132 11.12 12.80 0.53
N HIS A 133 12.37 12.75 1.02
CA HIS A 133 13.25 11.60 0.89
C HIS A 133 13.12 10.64 2.08
N ALA A 134 13.83 9.52 1.97
CA ALA A 134 13.77 8.43 2.91
C ALA A 134 14.11 8.84 4.36
N GLY A 135 13.32 8.31 5.27
CA GLY A 135 13.48 8.34 6.72
C GLY A 135 12.56 7.25 7.29
N HIS A 136 12.83 6.78 8.51
CA HIS A 136 11.97 5.77 9.18
C HIS A 136 11.18 6.37 10.35
N ASP A 137 11.26 7.68 10.55
CA ASP A 137 10.56 8.37 11.63
C ASP A 137 9.04 8.43 11.43
N ASP A 138 8.55 8.26 10.20
CA ASP A 138 7.12 8.05 9.95
C ASP A 138 6.65 6.66 10.39
N TYR A 139 7.42 5.61 10.10
CA TYR A 139 7.15 4.27 10.63
C TYR A 139 7.22 4.25 12.16
N HIS A 140 8.27 4.84 12.75
CA HIS A 140 8.44 4.88 14.20
C HIS A 140 7.45 5.80 14.93
N CYS A 141 6.68 6.64 14.23
CA CYS A 141 5.65 7.44 14.88
C CYS A 141 4.36 6.66 15.18
N VAL A 142 4.24 5.43 14.66
CA VAL A 142 3.09 4.53 14.84
C VAL A 142 3.48 3.14 15.37
N ASP A 143 4.73 2.97 15.81
CA ASP A 143 5.24 1.77 16.50
C ASP A 143 4.76 1.72 17.96
#